data_AF-A0A2G7FF64-F1
#
_entry.id   AF-A0A2G7FF64-F1
#
_cell.length_a   1.000
_cell.length_b   1.000
_cell.length_c   1.000
_cell.angle_alpha   90.00
_cell.angle_beta   90.00
_cell.angle_gamma   90.00
#
_symmetry.space_group_name_H-M   'P 1'
#
loop_
_entity.id
_entity.type
_entity.pdbx_description
1 polymer ?
#
loop_
_entity_poly.entity_id
_entity_poly.type
_entity_poly.pdbx_seq_one_letter_code
_entity_poly.pdbx_strand_id
1 'polypeptide(L)'
;MQFKLSALTALLAASASVYADGISGSKVTNILETLTKGARDLNSSLQSTQDTSSVGQMIVSGEQKAMAEKQDAILSLTAEGGRGVTPKDQSAVCQSLLTYFKAEQELLLTIIEKRDIIQFPLETAPIATALDADQEMTDLVSHDVMRKASICSDDVQNHYWVMKGAFTQASVRYTLPTNPFS
;
A
#
# COMPACT_ATOMS: atom_id res chain seq x y z
N MET A 1 -1.04 -66.66 21.10
CA MET A 1 -2.19 -65.90 20.55
C MET A 1 -2.64 -64.88 21.58
N GLN A 2 -3.01 -63.68 21.10
CA GLN A 2 -3.68 -62.56 21.79
C GLN A 2 -2.82 -61.63 22.68
N PHE A 3 -2.16 -60.66 22.04
CA PHE A 3 -1.92 -59.34 22.66
C PHE A 3 -3.16 -58.46 22.40
N LYS A 4 -3.81 -58.01 23.47
CA LYS A 4 -4.96 -57.10 23.41
C LYS A 4 -4.45 -55.69 23.13
N LEU A 5 -4.66 -55.20 21.91
CA LEU A 5 -4.63 -53.77 21.58
C LEU A 5 -5.99 -53.19 21.97
N SER A 6 -6.02 -52.35 22.98
CA SER A 6 -7.21 -51.58 23.38
C SER A 6 -6.78 -50.19 23.83
N ALA A 7 -7.63 -49.23 23.50
CA ALA A 7 -7.50 -47.78 23.70
C ALA A 7 -6.64 -47.03 22.66
N LEU A 8 -7.21 -46.89 21.45
CA LEU A 8 -7.11 -45.65 20.68
C LEU A 8 -7.71 -44.49 21.49
N THR A 9 -7.26 -43.28 21.15
CA THR A 9 -7.89 -41.96 21.34
C THR A 9 -7.98 -41.38 22.76
N ALA A 10 -7.07 -40.46 23.07
CA ALA A 10 -7.42 -39.06 23.40
C ALA A 10 -6.14 -38.25 23.69
N LEU A 11 -5.52 -37.68 22.66
CA LEU A 11 -4.46 -36.68 22.82
C LEU A 11 -4.46 -35.72 21.62
N LEU A 12 -5.59 -35.05 21.42
CA LEU A 12 -5.69 -33.83 20.60
C LEU A 12 -6.65 -32.86 21.28
N ALA A 13 -6.30 -32.44 22.49
CA ALA A 13 -6.93 -31.31 23.17
C ALA A 13 -5.86 -30.31 23.60
N ALA A 14 -5.02 -29.89 22.64
CA ALA A 14 -4.06 -28.82 22.82
C ALA A 14 -3.83 -28.06 21.51
N SER A 15 -4.91 -27.64 20.85
CA SER A 15 -4.85 -26.57 19.84
C SER A 15 -6.22 -25.92 19.66
N ALA A 16 -6.97 -25.74 20.76
CA ALA A 16 -7.84 -24.57 20.80
C ALA A 16 -6.89 -23.39 20.99
N SER A 17 -6.27 -22.93 19.89
CA SER A 17 -5.78 -21.56 19.86
C SER A 17 -6.97 -20.73 20.28
N VAL A 18 -6.87 -20.13 21.46
CA VAL A 18 -7.70 -19.04 21.93
C VAL A 18 -8.16 -18.29 20.69
N TYR A 19 -9.47 -18.24 20.43
CA TYR A 19 -10.05 -17.32 19.47
C TYR A 19 -9.65 -15.94 19.99
N ALA A 20 -8.44 -15.50 19.65
CA ALA A 20 -7.98 -14.16 19.89
C ALA A 20 -8.97 -13.32 19.10
N ASP A 21 -9.63 -12.43 19.83
CA ASP A 21 -10.59 -11.45 19.33
C ASP A 21 -9.85 -10.59 18.29
N GLY A 22 -9.80 -11.11 17.06
CA GLY A 22 -9.03 -10.55 15.96
C GLY A 22 -9.76 -9.36 15.38
N ILE A 23 -9.03 -8.48 14.72
CA ILE A 23 -9.66 -7.34 14.06
C ILE A 23 -10.49 -7.82 12.87
N SER A 24 -11.65 -7.21 12.67
CA SER A 24 -12.48 -7.50 11.50
C SER A 24 -11.69 -7.20 10.23
N GLY A 25 -11.63 -8.15 9.29
CA GLY A 25 -10.98 -7.89 8.01
C GLY A 25 -11.64 -6.74 7.25
N SER A 26 -12.95 -6.54 7.39
CA SER A 26 -13.67 -5.42 6.77
C SER A 26 -13.11 -4.05 7.16
N LYS A 27 -12.61 -3.91 8.40
CA LYS A 27 -11.97 -2.67 8.83
C LYS A 27 -10.70 -2.40 8.01
N VAL A 28 -9.87 -3.42 7.81
CA VAL A 28 -8.60 -3.30 7.08
C VAL A 28 -8.84 -3.18 5.57
N THR A 29 -9.77 -3.94 5.00
CA THR A 29 -10.10 -3.83 3.58
C THR A 29 -10.69 -2.45 3.25
N ASN A 30 -11.55 -1.87 4.10
CA ASN A 30 -12.08 -0.52 3.89
C ASN A 30 -10.98 0.55 3.87
N ILE A 31 -9.97 0.42 4.75
CA ILE A 31 -8.80 1.30 4.73
C ILE A 31 -8.08 1.20 3.37
N LEU A 32 -7.79 -0.03 2.93
CA LEU A 32 -7.09 -0.28 1.67
C LEU A 32 -7.91 0.17 0.45
N GLU A 33 -9.23 0.03 0.50
CA GLU A 33 -10.15 0.52 -0.53
C GLU A 33 -10.14 2.04 -0.64
N THR A 34 -10.13 2.76 0.49
CA THR A 34 -9.98 4.22 0.50
C THR A 34 -8.65 4.64 -0.14
N LEU A 35 -7.53 4.03 0.26
CA LEU A 35 -6.21 4.34 -0.30
C LEU A 35 -6.15 4.01 -1.81
N THR A 36 -6.68 2.85 -2.20
CA THR A 36 -6.78 2.44 -3.61
C THR A 36 -7.58 3.46 -4.43
N LYS A 37 -8.68 3.95 -3.87
CA LYS A 37 -9.52 4.96 -4.52
C LYS A 37 -8.77 6.30 -4.64
N GLY A 38 -8.10 6.75 -3.59
CA GLY A 38 -7.28 7.97 -3.62
C GLY A 38 -6.24 7.93 -4.75
N ALA A 39 -5.50 6.82 -4.86
CA ALA A 39 -4.52 6.60 -5.92
C ALA A 39 -5.15 6.67 -7.32
N ARG A 40 -6.27 5.96 -7.53
CA ARG A 40 -6.99 5.93 -8.81
C ARG A 40 -7.59 7.28 -9.18
N ASP A 41 -8.13 8.02 -8.22
CA ASP A 41 -8.73 9.34 -8.45
C ASP A 41 -7.65 10.34 -8.88
N LEU A 42 -6.48 10.33 -8.23
CA LEU A 42 -5.34 11.16 -8.64
C LEU A 42 -4.83 10.75 -10.03
N ASN A 43 -4.64 9.45 -10.26
CA ASN A 43 -4.18 8.94 -11.55
C ASN A 43 -5.12 9.36 -12.69
N SER A 44 -6.43 9.18 -12.49
CA SER A 44 -7.46 9.59 -13.46
C SER A 44 -7.44 11.11 -13.72
N SER A 45 -7.21 11.91 -12.68
CA SER A 45 -7.11 13.37 -12.81
C SER A 45 -5.88 13.77 -13.64
N LEU A 46 -4.73 13.13 -13.41
CA LEU A 46 -3.50 13.36 -14.17
C LEU A 46 -3.63 12.91 -15.63
N GLN A 47 -4.31 11.79 -15.88
CA GLN A 47 -4.53 11.30 -17.23
C GLN A 47 -5.50 12.18 -18.03
N SER A 48 -6.51 12.74 -17.38
CA SER A 48 -7.58 13.49 -18.05
C SER A 48 -7.34 15.00 -18.15
N THR A 49 -6.43 15.57 -17.34
CA THR A 49 -6.19 17.01 -17.38
C THR A 49 -5.59 17.48 -18.71
N GLN A 50 -6.22 18.50 -19.30
CA GLN A 50 -5.72 19.19 -20.49
C GLN A 50 -4.87 20.42 -20.14
N ASP A 51 -4.98 20.90 -18.89
CA ASP A 51 -4.19 22.02 -18.39
C ASP A 51 -2.84 21.52 -17.87
N THR A 52 -1.85 21.54 -18.75
CA THR A 52 -0.48 21.10 -18.43
C THR A 52 0.17 21.94 -17.34
N SER A 53 -0.22 23.22 -17.20
CA SER A 53 0.33 24.11 -16.17
C SER A 53 -0.11 23.73 -14.75
N SER A 54 -1.24 23.04 -14.62
CA SER A 54 -1.76 22.57 -13.32
C SER A 54 -1.15 21.26 -12.83
N VAL A 55 -0.43 20.53 -13.69
CA VAL A 55 -0.02 19.14 -13.42
C VAL A 55 0.90 19.04 -12.22
N GLY A 56 1.90 19.92 -12.10
CA GLY A 56 2.81 19.89 -10.96
C GLY A 56 2.09 20.09 -9.62
N GLN A 57 1.16 21.06 -9.56
CA GLN A 57 0.36 21.31 -8.37
C GLN A 57 -0.63 20.17 -8.08
N MET A 58 -1.19 19.55 -9.12
CA MET A 58 -2.06 18.39 -9.00
C MET A 58 -1.34 17.20 -8.36
N ILE A 59 -0.09 16.93 -8.78
CA ILE A 59 0.75 15.90 -8.16
C ILE A 59 0.99 16.25 -6.69
N VAL A 60 1.55 17.43 -6.40
CA VAL A 60 1.90 17.82 -5.02
C VAL A 60 0.68 17.74 -4.08
N SER A 61 -0.46 18.29 -4.49
CA SER A 61 -1.67 18.27 -3.66
C SER A 61 -2.28 16.87 -3.55
N GLY A 62 -2.18 16.06 -4.59
CA GLY A 62 -2.60 14.66 -4.60
C GLY A 62 -1.79 13.81 -3.64
N GLU A 63 -0.46 13.89 -3.69
CA GLU A 63 0.46 13.21 -2.76
C GLU A 63 0.23 13.66 -1.32
N GLN A 64 0.04 14.96 -1.08
CA GLN A 64 -0.29 15.49 0.26
C GLN A 64 -1.60 14.92 0.81
N LYS A 65 -2.61 14.78 -0.05
CA LYS A 65 -3.88 14.14 0.32
C LYS A 65 -3.68 12.66 0.62
N ALA A 66 -2.93 11.93 -0.22
CA ALA A 66 -2.63 10.52 -0.02
C ALA A 66 -1.91 10.28 1.31
N MET A 67 -0.93 11.13 1.65
CA MET A 67 -0.24 11.09 2.95
C MET A 67 -1.19 11.28 4.13
N ALA A 68 -2.15 12.21 4.04
CA ALA A 68 -3.13 12.41 5.10
C ALA A 68 -4.03 11.17 5.28
N GLU A 69 -4.49 10.57 4.18
CA GLU A 69 -5.29 9.33 4.21
C GLU A 69 -4.49 8.15 4.79
N LYS A 70 -3.18 8.05 4.48
CA LYS A 70 -2.27 7.04 5.04
C LYS A 70 -1.99 7.29 6.52
N GLN A 71 -1.84 8.53 6.94
CA GLN A 71 -1.69 8.88 8.35
C GLN A 71 -2.92 8.46 9.17
N ASP A 72 -4.13 8.70 8.64
CA ASP A 72 -5.38 8.23 9.25
C ASP A 72 -5.46 6.70 9.31
N ALA A 73 -5.03 6.02 8.24
CA ALA A 73 -4.92 4.57 8.20
C ALA A 73 -3.98 4.03 9.29
N ILE A 74 -2.77 4.61 9.42
CA ILE A 74 -1.78 4.24 10.43
C ILE A 74 -2.35 4.40 11.83
N LEU A 75 -3.03 5.52 12.13
CA LEU A 75 -3.66 5.74 13.43
C LEU A 75 -4.75 4.70 13.71
N SER A 76 -5.59 4.42 12.71
CA SER A 76 -6.69 3.45 12.82
C SER A 76 -6.19 2.02 13.05
N LEU A 77 -5.07 1.64 12.44
CA LEU A 77 -4.43 0.33 12.59
C LEU A 77 -3.63 0.23 13.90
N THR A 78 -2.96 1.31 14.31
CA THR A 78 -2.22 1.40 15.57
C THR A 78 -3.14 1.30 16.78
N ALA A 79 -4.35 1.88 16.71
CA ALA A 79 -5.37 1.76 17.74
C ALA A 79 -5.79 0.31 18.03
N GLU A 80 -5.58 -0.60 17.08
CA GLU A 80 -5.82 -2.03 17.25
C GLU A 80 -4.66 -2.77 17.96
N GLY A 81 -3.52 -2.09 18.16
CA GLY A 81 -2.33 -2.61 18.80
C GLY A 81 -1.74 -3.83 18.08
N GLY A 82 -1.33 -4.82 18.87
CA GLY A 82 -0.75 -6.07 18.38
C GLY A 82 -1.74 -7.06 17.74
N ARG A 83 -3.05 -6.74 17.72
CA ARG A 83 -4.07 -7.67 17.20
C ARG A 83 -3.91 -7.89 15.69
N GLY A 84 -3.97 -9.16 15.29
CA GLY A 84 -4.02 -9.59 13.89
C GLY A 84 -5.46 -9.69 13.36
N VAL A 85 -5.58 -9.78 12.04
CA VAL A 85 -6.85 -10.01 11.33
C VAL A 85 -7.35 -11.43 11.61
N THR A 86 -8.67 -11.60 11.74
CA THR A 86 -9.25 -12.94 11.96
C THR A 86 -8.85 -13.90 10.83
N PRO A 87 -8.55 -15.18 11.12
CA PRO A 87 -8.02 -16.12 10.13
C PRO A 87 -8.83 -16.21 8.82
N LYS A 88 -10.16 -16.16 8.92
CA LYS A 88 -11.07 -16.25 7.77
C LYS A 88 -11.00 -15.02 6.83
N ASP A 89 -10.56 -13.87 7.33
CA ASP A 89 -10.57 -12.63 6.55
C ASP A 89 -9.19 -12.27 5.97
N GLN A 90 -8.12 -12.94 6.41
CA GLN A 90 -6.76 -12.53 6.03
C GLN A 90 -6.54 -12.59 4.51
N SER A 91 -7.10 -13.60 3.82
CA SER A 91 -6.97 -13.69 2.36
C SER A 91 -7.59 -12.49 1.64
N ALA A 92 -8.75 -12.01 2.13
CA ALA A 92 -9.40 -10.84 1.56
C ALA A 92 -8.55 -9.58 1.78
N VAL A 93 -7.99 -9.41 2.97
CA VAL A 93 -7.06 -8.30 3.27
C VAL A 93 -5.85 -8.33 2.36
N CYS A 94 -5.23 -9.50 2.13
CA CYS A 94 -4.09 -9.61 1.24
C CYS A 94 -4.43 -9.28 -0.22
N GLN A 95 -5.62 -9.64 -0.70
CA GLN A 95 -6.09 -9.27 -2.05
C GLN A 95 -6.38 -7.76 -2.16
N SER A 96 -6.97 -7.14 -1.14
CA SER A 96 -7.12 -5.68 -1.09
C SER A 96 -5.77 -4.98 -1.06
N LEU A 97 -4.78 -5.51 -0.35
CA LEU A 97 -3.43 -4.94 -0.28
C LEU A 97 -2.73 -5.01 -1.64
N LEU A 98 -2.82 -6.16 -2.32
CA LEU A 98 -2.32 -6.32 -3.68
C LEU A 98 -2.98 -5.33 -4.66
N THR A 99 -4.29 -5.12 -4.52
CA THR A 99 -5.05 -4.17 -5.35
C THR A 99 -4.57 -2.73 -5.12
N TYR A 100 -4.34 -2.36 -3.85
CA TYR A 100 -3.76 -1.08 -3.49
C TYR A 100 -2.37 -0.89 -4.13
N PHE A 101 -1.47 -1.85 -3.98
CA PHE A 101 -0.13 -1.76 -4.58
C PHE A 101 -0.16 -1.55 -6.09
N LYS A 102 -1.06 -2.24 -6.79
CA LYS A 102 -1.20 -2.08 -8.25
C LYS A 102 -1.70 -0.69 -8.63
N ALA A 103 -2.68 -0.16 -7.90
CA ALA A 103 -3.18 1.20 -8.13
C ALA A 103 -2.09 2.25 -7.91
N GLU A 104 -1.27 2.08 -6.87
CA GLU A 104 -0.15 2.99 -6.59
C GLU A 104 0.93 2.92 -7.68
N GLN A 105 1.27 1.71 -8.13
CA GLN A 105 2.23 1.52 -9.24
C GLN A 105 1.75 2.20 -10.53
N GLU A 106 0.46 2.08 -10.86
CA GLU A 106 -0.14 2.76 -12.01
C GLU A 106 -0.09 4.29 -11.89
N LEU A 107 -0.40 4.83 -10.70
CA LEU A 107 -0.28 6.26 -10.42
C LEU A 107 1.16 6.74 -10.60
N LEU A 108 2.13 6.04 -10.00
CA LEU A 108 3.55 6.43 -10.05
C LEU A 108 4.11 6.39 -11.47
N LEU A 109 3.68 5.42 -12.29
CA LEU A 109 4.01 5.38 -13.70
C LEU A 109 3.47 6.63 -14.44
N THR A 110 2.21 6.98 -14.23
CA THR A 110 1.63 8.20 -14.81
C THR A 110 2.41 9.45 -14.35
N ILE A 111 2.76 9.54 -13.07
CA ILE A 111 3.57 10.66 -12.54
C ILE A 111 4.92 10.73 -13.27
N ILE A 112 5.62 9.61 -13.45
CA ILE A 112 6.88 9.54 -14.22
C ILE A 112 6.69 10.06 -15.65
N GLU A 113 5.62 9.65 -16.33
CA GLU A 113 5.30 10.07 -17.70
C GLU A 113 5.00 11.58 -17.79
N LYS A 114 4.42 12.17 -16.74
CA LYS A 114 4.13 13.61 -16.67
C LYS A 114 5.37 14.48 -16.43
N ARG A 115 6.54 13.89 -16.18
CA ARG A 115 7.76 14.67 -15.91
C ARG A 115 8.08 15.67 -17.03
N ASP A 116 7.90 15.27 -18.29
CA ASP A 116 8.42 16.03 -19.44
C ASP A 116 7.69 17.37 -19.66
N ILE A 117 6.50 17.53 -19.07
CA ILE A 117 5.71 18.77 -19.16
C ILE A 117 5.86 19.69 -17.95
N ILE A 118 6.73 19.34 -16.98
CA ILE A 118 6.90 20.08 -15.72
C ILE A 118 8.22 20.85 -15.72
N GLN A 119 8.20 22.10 -15.26
CA GLN A 119 9.36 22.98 -15.33
C GLN A 119 10.41 22.67 -14.25
N PHE A 120 11.62 22.33 -14.69
CA PHE A 120 12.77 22.15 -13.80
C PHE A 120 13.43 23.49 -13.44
N PRO A 121 13.94 23.70 -12.20
CA PRO A 121 13.77 22.86 -11.01
C PRO A 121 12.60 23.29 -10.09
N LEU A 122 11.99 24.46 -10.36
CA LEU A 122 11.07 25.12 -9.43
C LEU A 122 9.85 24.26 -9.10
N GLU A 123 9.32 23.53 -10.09
CA GLU A 123 8.13 22.69 -9.89
C GLU A 123 8.51 21.24 -9.51
N THR A 124 9.76 20.82 -9.74
CA THR A 124 10.14 19.41 -9.59
C THR A 124 10.60 19.06 -8.18
N ALA A 125 11.26 19.98 -7.46
CA ALA A 125 11.70 19.73 -6.08
C ALA A 125 10.54 19.51 -5.08
N PRO A 126 9.42 20.25 -5.14
CA PRO A 126 8.26 19.97 -4.31
C PRO A 126 7.64 18.60 -4.58
N ILE A 127 7.61 18.16 -5.84
CA ILE A 127 7.08 16.85 -6.24
C ILE A 127 7.95 15.72 -5.67
N ALA A 128 9.27 15.80 -5.84
CA ALA A 128 10.18 14.80 -5.27
C ALA A 128 10.04 14.69 -3.74
N THR A 129 9.92 15.84 -3.06
CA THR A 129 9.71 15.86 -1.60
C THR A 129 8.38 15.22 -1.20
N ALA A 130 7.30 15.46 -1.96
CA ALA A 130 6.01 14.86 -1.69
C ALA A 130 6.02 13.34 -1.92
N LEU A 131 6.67 12.87 -3.00
CA LEU A 131 6.82 11.45 -3.32
C LEU A 131 7.64 10.70 -2.26
N ASP A 132 8.74 11.29 -1.77
CA ASP A 132 9.57 10.67 -0.73
C ASP A 132 8.80 10.51 0.59
N ALA A 133 8.05 11.54 0.97
CA ALA A 133 7.22 11.50 2.17
C ALA A 133 6.04 10.52 2.02
N ASP A 134 5.45 10.43 0.83
CA ASP A 134 4.39 9.46 0.56
C ASP A 134 4.89 8.01 0.55
N GLN A 135 6.11 7.77 0.06
CA GLN A 135 6.78 6.47 0.16
C GLN A 135 6.93 6.03 1.62
N GLU A 136 7.34 6.93 2.52
CA GLU A 136 7.50 6.63 3.95
C GLU A 136 6.16 6.19 4.58
N MET A 137 5.09 6.93 4.32
CA MET A 137 3.75 6.60 4.82
C MET A 137 3.23 5.29 4.26
N THR A 138 3.49 5.06 2.97
CA THR A 138 3.13 3.82 2.28
C THR A 138 3.85 2.61 2.88
N ASP A 139 5.15 2.75 3.17
CA ASP A 139 5.95 1.71 3.83
C ASP A 139 5.37 1.35 5.21
N LEU A 140 4.97 2.35 6.00
CA LEU A 140 4.38 2.13 7.33
C LEU A 140 3.03 1.39 7.25
N VAL A 141 2.11 1.84 6.41
CA VAL A 141 0.80 1.17 6.21
C VAL A 141 1.00 -0.26 5.72
N SER A 142 1.86 -0.45 4.72
CA SER A 142 2.11 -1.75 4.10
C SER A 142 2.64 -2.76 5.11
N HIS A 143 3.66 -2.38 5.90
CA HIS A 143 4.22 -3.26 6.93
C HIS A 143 3.20 -3.60 8.01
N ASP A 144 2.39 -2.65 8.47
CA ASP A 144 1.43 -2.92 9.53
C ASP A 144 0.29 -3.83 9.04
N VAL A 145 -0.20 -3.64 7.80
CA VAL A 145 -1.19 -4.53 7.19
C VAL A 145 -0.61 -5.94 7.01
N MET A 146 0.60 -6.08 6.45
CA MET A 146 1.24 -7.40 6.27
C MET A 146 1.50 -8.11 7.60
N ARG A 147 1.87 -7.37 8.64
CA ARG A 147 2.05 -7.90 10.00
C ARG A 147 0.72 -8.40 10.59
N LYS A 148 -0.38 -7.69 10.34
CA LYS A 148 -1.72 -8.04 10.84
C LYS A 148 -2.38 -9.17 10.02
N ALA A 149 -2.07 -9.28 8.73
CA ALA A 149 -2.52 -10.34 7.83
C ALA A 149 -1.34 -11.22 7.39
N SER A 150 -0.81 -12.01 8.33
CA SER A 150 0.46 -12.73 8.18
C SER A 150 0.50 -13.80 7.10
N ILE A 151 -0.62 -14.18 6.50
CA ILE A 151 -0.66 -15.19 5.41
C ILE A 151 -0.43 -14.61 4.02
N CYS A 152 -0.21 -13.29 3.88
CA CYS A 152 0.01 -12.70 2.56
C CYS A 152 1.19 -13.39 1.86
N SER A 153 0.95 -13.82 0.61
CA SER A 153 1.91 -14.59 -0.18
C SER A 153 3.13 -13.76 -0.56
N ASP A 154 4.19 -14.47 -0.96
CA ASP A 154 5.40 -13.85 -1.53
C ASP A 154 5.08 -12.96 -2.73
N ASP A 155 4.01 -13.25 -3.49
CA ASP A 155 3.54 -12.40 -4.58
C ASP A 155 3.10 -11.00 -4.10
N VAL A 156 2.36 -10.92 -2.99
CA VAL A 156 1.97 -9.64 -2.38
C VAL A 156 3.20 -8.90 -1.88
N GLN A 157 4.15 -9.61 -1.27
CA GLN A 157 5.42 -9.01 -0.82
C GLN A 157 6.28 -8.53 -2.00
N ASN A 158 6.30 -9.25 -3.11
CA ASN A 158 7.00 -8.83 -4.32
C ASN A 158 6.40 -7.53 -4.87
N HIS A 159 5.06 -7.41 -4.89
CA HIS A 159 4.40 -6.19 -5.33
C HIS A 159 4.67 -4.98 -4.41
N TYR A 160 4.88 -5.21 -3.11
CA TYR A 160 5.38 -4.15 -2.22
C TYR A 160 6.75 -3.63 -2.68
N TRP A 161 7.69 -4.52 -3.00
CA TRP A 161 9.02 -4.12 -3.49
C TRP A 161 8.99 -3.43 -4.86
N VAL A 162 8.11 -3.87 -5.76
CA VAL A 162 7.91 -3.21 -7.06
C VAL A 162 7.36 -1.81 -6.87
N MET A 163 6.34 -1.63 -6.03
CA MET A 163 5.79 -0.31 -5.69
C MET A 163 6.86 0.61 -5.07
N LYS A 164 7.66 0.10 -4.13
CA LYS A 164 8.78 0.86 -3.54
C LYS A 164 9.80 1.30 -4.60
N GLY A 165 10.12 0.41 -5.54
CA GLY A 165 10.97 0.75 -6.69
C GLY A 165 10.36 1.85 -7.57
N ALA A 166 9.04 1.83 -7.79
CA ALA A 166 8.33 2.85 -8.55
C ALA A 166 8.38 4.23 -7.87
N PHE A 167 8.22 4.31 -6.54
CA PHE A 167 8.40 5.56 -5.79
C PHE A 167 9.81 6.11 -5.98
N THR A 168 10.83 5.26 -5.76
CA THR A 168 12.23 5.65 -5.94
C THR A 168 12.50 6.15 -7.37
N GLN A 169 11.96 5.47 -8.38
CA GLN A 169 12.09 5.89 -9.78
C GLN A 169 11.41 7.25 -10.03
N ALA A 170 10.21 7.46 -9.49
CA ALA A 170 9.49 8.72 -9.59
C ALA A 170 10.26 9.86 -8.93
N SER A 171 10.68 9.72 -7.68
CA SER A 171 11.48 10.74 -6.97
C SER A 171 12.77 11.09 -7.72
N VAL A 172 13.50 10.08 -8.22
CA VAL A 172 14.72 10.32 -9.02
C VAL A 172 14.41 11.09 -10.32
N ARG A 173 13.30 10.76 -11.00
CA ARG A 173 12.90 11.43 -12.23
C ARG A 173 12.62 12.92 -12.02
N TYR A 174 12.16 13.30 -10.83
CA TYR A 174 11.87 14.69 -10.45
C TYR A 174 13.05 15.44 -9.80
N THR A 175 14.11 14.74 -9.38
CA THR A 175 15.34 15.39 -8.89
C THR A 175 16.35 15.70 -10.00
N LEU A 176 16.26 14.99 -11.13
CA LEU A 176 17.19 15.16 -12.26
C LEU A 176 16.69 16.20 -13.30
N PRO A 177 17.61 16.96 -13.93
CA PRO A 177 17.29 17.76 -15.10
C PRO A 177 16.75 16.87 -16.22
N THR A 178 15.74 17.35 -16.94
CA THR A 178 15.35 16.76 -18.23
C THR A 178 16.40 17.17 -19.26
N ASN A 179 17.00 16.22 -19.99
CA ASN A 179 17.91 16.55 -21.08
C ASN A 179 17.11 17.32 -22.16
N PRO A 180 17.51 18.54 -22.55
CA PRO A 180 16.77 19.33 -23.54
C PRO A 180 16.96 18.84 -24.99
N PHE A 181 17.48 17.63 -25.22
CA PHE A 181 17.92 17.14 -26.54
C PHE A 181 17.51 15.69 -26.87
N SER A 182 16.39 15.20 -26.35
CA SER A 182 15.81 13.91 -26.76
C SER A 182 14.52 14.09 -27.54
#